data_AF-M5E2E1-F1
#
_entry.id   AF-M5E2E1-F1
#
_cell.length_a   1.000
_cell.length_b   1.000
_cell.length_c   1.000
_cell.angle_alpha   90.00
_cell.angle_beta   90.00
_cell.angle_gamma   90.00
#
_symmetry.space_group_name_H-M   'P 1'
#
loop_
_entity.id
_entity.type
_entity.pdbx_description
1 polymer ?
#
loop_
_entity_poly.entity_id
_entity_poly.type
_entity_poly.pdbx_seq_one_letter_code
_entity_poly.pdbx_strand_id
1 'polypeptide(L)'
;MEQVMRDPEYLEVDELDFRLGLTQLLTVNGRLDQETNRLIAEVITETKVRAMKEALSQYVGQGVHMTQSELMAEEHKSERLGRFLETVQYVRPDSNFEAHAIVSGGHARAIAAREILAQYQLRIDDPTNGVWLPNFKKNLSGYPDFNYAHRPLHRKIYYLNITSCLEQAMSSAHARVILRRIAQGIIVGTFPIDRRLKRKEVMEVSNGAF
;
A
#
# COMPACT_ATOMS: atom_id res chain seq x y z
N MET A 1 -34.25 3.23 1.16
CA MET A 1 -33.72 2.07 0.41
C MET A 1 -32.48 2.56 -0.30
N GLU A 2 -31.33 2.45 0.35
CA GLU A 2 -30.05 2.84 -0.23
C GLU A 2 -29.26 1.54 -0.36
N GLN A 3 -29.25 0.98 -1.57
CA GLN A 3 -28.41 -0.15 -1.89
C GLN A 3 -26.97 0.36 -1.87
N VAL A 4 -26.25 0.04 -0.80
CA VAL A 4 -24.79 0.12 -0.77
C VAL A 4 -24.29 -0.78 -1.89
N MET A 5 -23.90 -0.18 -3.02
CA MET A 5 -23.22 -0.90 -4.09
C MET A 5 -21.89 -1.40 -3.52
N ARG A 6 -21.85 -2.67 -3.12
CA ARG A 6 -20.60 -3.36 -2.82
C ARG A 6 -19.77 -3.38 -4.09
N ASP A 7 -18.53 -2.90 -3.98
CA ASP A 7 -17.52 -2.97 -5.03
C ASP A 7 -17.41 -4.45 -5.46
N PRO A 8 -17.66 -4.81 -6.73
CA PRO A 8 -17.75 -6.20 -7.18
C PRO A 8 -16.39 -6.92 -7.19
N GLU A 9 -15.33 -6.26 -6.73
CA GLU A 9 -13.95 -6.71 -6.89
C GLU A 9 -13.56 -7.82 -5.90
N TYR A 10 -14.26 -8.00 -4.77
CA TYR A 10 -13.97 -9.08 -3.81
C TYR A 10 -15.22 -9.56 -3.09
N LEU A 11 -15.47 -10.88 -3.13
CA LEU A 11 -16.26 -11.54 -2.10
C LEU A 11 -15.47 -11.38 -0.79
N GLU A 12 -15.87 -10.43 0.05
CA GLU A 12 -15.52 -10.48 1.47
C GLU A 12 -16.06 -11.81 1.98
N VAL A 13 -15.19 -12.82 2.02
CA VAL A 13 -15.45 -14.03 2.79
C VAL A 13 -15.43 -13.55 4.23
N ASP A 14 -16.61 -13.31 4.80
CA ASP A 14 -16.73 -12.98 6.21
C ASP A 14 -16.01 -14.09 6.98
N GLU A 15 -14.97 -13.72 7.73
CA GLU A 15 -14.20 -14.65 8.53
C GLU A 15 -15.12 -15.41 9.49
N LEU A 16 -16.20 -14.77 9.93
CA LEU A 16 -17.24 -15.38 10.73
C LEU A 16 -17.99 -16.45 9.94
N ASP A 17 -18.42 -16.18 8.70
CA ASP A 17 -19.14 -17.16 7.89
C ASP A 17 -18.26 -18.36 7.51
N PHE A 18 -16.99 -18.11 7.18
CA PHE A 18 -16.04 -19.19 6.89
C PHE A 18 -15.70 -20.00 8.14
N ARG A 19 -15.54 -19.34 9.29
CA ARG A 19 -15.44 -20.02 10.60
C ARG A 19 -16.67 -20.85 10.88
N LEU A 20 -17.86 -20.29 10.74
CA LEU A 20 -19.13 -20.98 10.98
C LEU A 20 -19.29 -22.18 10.06
N GLY A 21 -18.92 -22.05 8.77
CA GLY A 21 -18.91 -23.16 7.82
C GLY A 21 -17.92 -24.26 8.19
N LEU A 22 -16.68 -23.92 8.56
CA LEU A 22 -15.68 -24.88 9.05
C LEU A 22 -16.13 -25.56 10.34
N THR A 23 -16.66 -24.79 11.29
CA THR A 23 -17.20 -25.31 12.55
C THR A 23 -18.35 -26.27 12.26
N GLN A 24 -19.32 -25.91 11.41
CA GLN A 24 -20.43 -26.78 11.01
C GLN A 24 -19.94 -28.09 10.37
N LEU A 25 -18.97 -28.04 9.46
CA LEU A 25 -18.35 -29.22 8.84
C LEU A 25 -17.67 -30.13 9.89
N LEU A 26 -17.01 -29.54 10.89
CA LEU A 26 -16.31 -30.29 11.94
C LEU A 26 -17.24 -30.80 13.05
N THR A 27 -18.38 -30.14 13.27
CA THR A 27 -19.41 -30.58 14.22
C THR A 27 -20.05 -31.92 13.78
N VAL A 28 -20.02 -32.22 12.48
CA VAL A 28 -20.50 -33.50 11.90
C VAL A 28 -19.57 -34.68 12.22
N ASN A 29 -18.29 -34.44 12.54
CA ASN A 29 -17.28 -35.50 12.76
C ASN A 29 -16.63 -35.55 14.17
N GLY A 30 -17.00 -34.64 15.07
CA GLY A 30 -16.84 -34.84 16.52
C GLY A 30 -15.58 -34.23 17.17
N ARG A 31 -15.86 -33.38 18.17
CA ARG A 31 -14.98 -32.63 19.10
C ARG A 31 -14.26 -31.40 18.54
N LEU A 32 -14.89 -30.24 18.75
CA LEU A 32 -14.24 -28.92 18.74
C LEU A 32 -13.41 -28.76 20.02
N ASP A 33 -12.16 -29.21 19.98
CA ASP A 33 -11.19 -28.97 21.05
C ASP A 33 -10.25 -27.79 20.74
N GLN A 34 -9.32 -27.53 21.65
CA GLN A 34 -8.38 -26.41 21.50
C GLN A 34 -7.50 -26.55 20.25
N GLU A 35 -7.11 -27.78 19.90
CA GLU A 35 -6.28 -28.05 18.72
C GLU A 35 -7.07 -27.86 17.43
N THR A 36 -8.33 -28.30 17.40
CA THR A 36 -9.25 -28.05 16.28
C THR A 36 -9.45 -26.56 16.04
N ASN A 37 -9.64 -25.76 17.10
CA ASN A 37 -9.73 -24.30 16.99
C ASN A 37 -8.44 -23.66 16.47
N ARG A 38 -7.28 -24.17 16.88
CA ARG A 38 -5.96 -23.72 16.39
C ARG A 38 -5.82 -23.98 14.88
N LEU A 39 -6.14 -25.19 14.43
CA LEU A 39 -6.09 -25.58 13.02
C LEU A 39 -7.09 -24.78 12.16
N ILE A 40 -8.30 -24.53 12.66
CA ILE A 40 -9.26 -23.64 12.00
C ILE A 40 -8.66 -22.24 11.81
N ALA A 41 -8.06 -21.66 12.85
CA ALA A 41 -7.43 -20.35 12.78
C ALA A 41 -6.24 -20.31 11.79
N GLU A 42 -5.45 -21.37 11.75
CA GLU A 42 -4.32 -21.52 10.81
C GLU A 42 -4.82 -21.59 9.36
N VAL A 43 -5.81 -22.45 9.06
CA VAL A 43 -6.42 -22.56 7.73
C VAL A 43 -7.05 -21.24 7.29
N ILE A 44 -7.76 -20.54 8.18
CA ILE A 44 -8.32 -19.20 7.90
C ILE A 44 -7.21 -18.23 7.52
N THR A 45 -6.15 -18.18 8.32
CA THR A 45 -5.02 -17.26 8.11
C THR A 45 -4.36 -17.54 6.77
N GLU A 46 -4.04 -18.80 6.49
CA GLU A 46 -3.46 -19.21 5.20
C GLU A 46 -4.38 -18.87 4.01
N THR A 47 -5.68 -19.17 4.13
CA THR A 47 -6.65 -18.91 3.05
C THR A 47 -6.75 -17.43 2.75
N LYS A 48 -6.78 -16.58 3.79
CA LYS A 48 -6.75 -15.12 3.63
C LYS A 48 -5.48 -14.63 2.97
N VAL A 49 -4.32 -15.10 3.42
CA VAL A 49 -3.03 -14.71 2.83
C VAL A 49 -2.96 -15.12 1.35
N ARG A 50 -3.47 -16.30 0.98
CA ARG A 50 -3.54 -16.74 -0.42
C ARG A 50 -4.47 -15.84 -1.24
N ALA A 51 -5.69 -15.59 -0.77
CA ALA A 51 -6.63 -14.71 -1.45
C ALA A 51 -6.08 -13.28 -1.63
N MET A 52 -5.39 -12.74 -0.63
CA MET A 52 -4.73 -11.43 -0.71
C MET A 52 -3.57 -11.40 -1.72
N LYS A 53 -2.78 -12.47 -1.79
CA LYS A 53 -1.71 -12.61 -2.81
C LYS A 53 -2.29 -12.72 -4.22
N GLU A 54 -3.37 -13.46 -4.40
CA GLU A 54 -4.09 -13.57 -5.67
C GLU A 54 -4.66 -12.22 -6.08
N ALA A 55 -5.30 -11.50 -5.14
CA ALA A 55 -5.80 -10.15 -5.32
C ALA A 55 -4.71 -9.19 -5.83
N LEU A 56 -3.56 -9.16 -5.14
CA LEU A 56 -2.42 -8.35 -5.54
C LEU A 56 -1.88 -8.77 -6.92
N SER A 57 -1.77 -10.07 -7.18
CA SER A 57 -1.28 -10.57 -8.47
C SER A 57 -2.23 -10.22 -9.62
N GLN A 58 -3.54 -10.28 -9.40
CA GLN A 58 -4.54 -9.88 -10.39
C GLN A 58 -4.48 -8.38 -10.63
N TYR A 59 -4.41 -7.58 -9.58
CA TYR A 59 -4.27 -6.12 -9.67
C TYR A 59 -3.03 -5.71 -10.48
N VAL A 60 -1.86 -6.30 -10.17
CA VAL A 60 -0.64 -6.05 -10.94
C VAL A 60 -0.76 -6.59 -12.37
N GLY A 61 -1.32 -7.79 -12.56
CA GLY A 61 -1.50 -8.43 -13.87
C GLY A 61 -2.42 -7.65 -14.81
N GLN A 62 -3.54 -7.12 -14.30
CA GLN A 62 -4.42 -6.21 -15.06
C GLN A 62 -3.68 -4.97 -15.54
N GLY A 63 -2.72 -4.47 -14.76
CA GLY A 63 -1.88 -3.32 -15.12
C GLY A 63 -1.06 -3.53 -16.39
N VAL A 64 -0.72 -4.77 -16.73
CA VAL A 64 0.02 -5.11 -17.96
C VAL A 64 -0.84 -4.86 -19.20
N HIS A 65 -2.16 -4.93 -19.08
CA HIS A 65 -3.11 -4.72 -20.17
C HIS A 65 -3.65 -3.29 -20.23
N MET A 66 -3.33 -2.45 -19.26
CA MET A 66 -3.73 -1.05 -19.24
C MET A 66 -2.85 -0.22 -20.18
N THR A 67 -3.48 0.70 -20.90
CA THR A 67 -2.80 1.75 -21.62
C THR A 67 -2.13 2.74 -20.66
N GLN A 68 -1.16 3.50 -21.16
CA GLN A 68 -0.51 4.55 -20.36
C GLN A 68 -1.52 5.58 -19.81
N SER A 69 -2.55 5.93 -20.61
CA SER A 69 -3.60 6.87 -20.17
C SER A 69 -4.45 6.30 -19.04
N GLU A 70 -4.78 5.01 -19.08
CA GLU A 70 -5.52 4.36 -17.99
C GLU A 70 -4.68 4.29 -16.71
N LEU A 71 -3.39 3.97 -16.81
CA LEU A 71 -2.47 4.00 -15.67
C LEU A 71 -2.32 5.41 -15.08
N MET A 72 -2.25 6.43 -15.94
CA MET A 72 -2.19 7.84 -15.54
C MET A 72 -3.45 8.32 -14.82
N ALA A 73 -4.62 7.81 -15.23
CA ALA A 73 -5.93 8.16 -14.69
C ALA A 73 -6.30 7.33 -13.45
N GLU A 74 -5.51 6.32 -13.08
CA GLU A 74 -5.83 5.43 -11.98
C GLU A 74 -5.89 6.18 -10.63
N GLU A 75 -7.01 6.03 -9.92
CA GLU A 75 -7.23 6.63 -8.61
C GLU A 75 -6.74 5.71 -7.47
N HIS A 76 -6.23 6.35 -6.42
CA HIS A 76 -5.77 5.70 -5.20
C HIS A 76 -6.94 5.36 -4.27
N LYS A 77 -7.01 4.11 -3.79
CA LYS A 77 -7.92 3.68 -2.71
C LYS A 77 -7.08 3.25 -1.49
N SER A 78 -7.13 4.02 -0.40
CA SER A 78 -6.31 3.75 0.80
C SER A 78 -6.54 2.35 1.38
N GLU A 79 -7.79 1.86 1.39
CA GLU A 79 -8.11 0.51 1.86
C GLU A 79 -7.49 -0.59 1.00
N ARG A 80 -7.53 -0.42 -0.33
CA ARG A 80 -6.93 -1.37 -1.28
C ARG A 80 -5.41 -1.42 -1.11
N LEU A 81 -4.77 -0.25 -1.06
CA LEU A 81 -3.33 -0.16 -0.80
C LEU A 81 -2.96 -0.78 0.55
N GLY A 82 -3.76 -0.54 1.59
CA GLY A 82 -3.55 -1.11 2.92
C GLY A 82 -3.53 -2.64 2.91
N ARG A 83 -4.50 -3.27 2.23
CA ARG A 83 -4.52 -4.74 2.04
C ARG A 83 -3.29 -5.24 1.30
N PHE A 84 -2.85 -4.51 0.27
CA PHE A 84 -1.64 -4.89 -0.48
C PHE A 84 -0.34 -4.71 0.32
N LEU A 85 -0.25 -3.69 1.18
CA LEU A 85 0.87 -3.53 2.12
C LEU A 85 0.94 -4.71 3.09
N GLU A 86 -0.19 -5.12 3.68
CA GLU A 86 -0.25 -6.28 4.56
C GLU A 86 0.12 -7.59 3.84
N THR A 87 -0.27 -7.73 2.57
CA THR A 87 0.09 -8.89 1.71
C THR A 87 1.60 -9.07 1.58
N VAL A 88 2.36 -7.97 1.56
CA VAL A 88 3.83 -7.97 1.48
C VAL A 88 4.50 -7.79 2.84
N GLN A 89 3.79 -8.13 3.93
CA GLN A 89 4.27 -8.13 5.31
C GLN A 89 4.57 -6.75 5.92
N TYR A 90 4.07 -5.65 5.31
CA TYR A 90 4.00 -4.36 5.98
C TYR A 90 2.74 -4.28 6.83
N VAL A 91 2.85 -4.72 8.08
CA VAL A 91 1.73 -4.77 9.03
C VAL A 91 1.30 -3.35 9.42
N ARG A 92 -0.02 -3.10 9.38
CA ARG A 92 -0.61 -1.87 9.90
C ARG A 92 -0.38 -1.81 11.42
N PRO A 93 0.28 -0.75 11.95
CA PRO A 93 0.56 -0.69 13.38
C PRO A 93 -0.69 -0.70 14.26
N ASP A 94 -1.68 0.15 13.95
CA ASP A 94 -3.00 0.16 14.59
C ASP A 94 -4.03 1.01 13.81
N SER A 95 -5.19 1.25 14.41
CA SER A 95 -6.31 2.00 13.82
C SER A 95 -6.03 3.49 13.58
N ASN A 96 -4.98 4.06 14.19
CA ASN A 96 -4.53 5.44 13.93
C ASN A 96 -3.68 5.57 12.67
N PHE A 97 -3.44 4.48 11.93
CA PHE A 97 -2.69 4.51 10.68
C PHE A 97 -3.60 4.44 9.45
N GLU A 98 -3.17 5.09 8.38
CA GLU A 98 -3.78 5.01 7.06
C GLU A 98 -2.69 4.71 6.03
N ALA A 99 -3.05 3.98 4.97
CA ALA A 99 -2.13 3.73 3.87
C ALA A 99 -2.05 4.99 3.02
N HIS A 100 -0.82 5.47 2.82
CA HIS A 100 -0.53 6.64 2.02
C HIS A 100 0.16 6.22 0.72
N ALA A 101 -0.41 6.61 -0.41
CA ALA A 101 0.27 6.54 -1.70
C ALA A 101 1.27 7.70 -1.85
N ILE A 102 2.56 7.36 -1.96
CA ILE A 102 3.67 8.30 -2.10
C ILE A 102 3.46 9.17 -3.36
N VAL A 103 3.25 8.53 -4.50
CA VAL A 103 2.70 9.15 -5.69
C VAL A 103 1.17 9.09 -5.60
N SER A 104 0.53 10.26 -5.52
CA SER A 104 -0.92 10.35 -5.40
C SER A 104 -1.63 10.10 -6.74
N GLY A 105 -2.69 9.28 -6.71
CA GLY A 105 -3.56 8.98 -7.84
C GLY A 105 -4.50 10.10 -8.29
N GLY A 106 -4.64 11.19 -7.54
CA GLY A 106 -5.63 12.24 -7.86
C GLY A 106 -5.10 13.67 -7.74
N HIS A 107 -3.91 13.87 -7.16
CA HIS A 107 -3.41 15.20 -6.91
C HIS A 107 -2.69 15.77 -8.15
N ALA A 108 -3.09 16.97 -8.60
CA ALA A 108 -2.58 17.59 -9.83
C ALA A 108 -1.04 17.75 -9.88
N ARG A 109 -0.37 17.90 -8.73
CA ARG A 109 1.10 18.00 -8.69
C ARG A 109 1.83 16.66 -8.82
N ALA A 110 1.10 15.55 -8.78
CA ALA A 110 1.66 14.20 -8.93
C ALA A 110 1.66 13.72 -10.39
N ILE A 111 1.18 14.53 -11.35
CA ILE A 111 1.06 14.14 -12.77
C ILE A 111 2.40 13.60 -13.32
N ALA A 112 3.50 14.35 -13.18
CA ALA A 112 4.80 13.91 -13.69
C ALA A 112 5.28 12.60 -13.05
N ALA A 113 5.10 12.44 -11.74
CA ALA A 113 5.45 11.20 -11.05
C ALA A 113 4.56 10.02 -11.50
N ARG A 114 3.25 10.24 -11.70
CA ARG A 114 2.34 9.20 -12.25
C ARG A 114 2.72 8.81 -13.67
N GLU A 115 3.19 9.75 -14.49
CA GLU A 115 3.66 9.46 -15.85
C GLU A 115 4.84 8.49 -15.81
N ILE A 116 5.80 8.70 -14.90
CA ILE A 116 6.94 7.80 -14.69
C ILE A 116 6.47 6.43 -14.19
N LEU A 117 5.50 6.38 -13.26
CA LEU A 117 4.91 5.10 -12.83
C LEU A 117 4.28 4.35 -14.00
N ALA A 118 3.47 5.05 -14.82
CA ALA A 118 2.81 4.48 -15.99
C ALA A 118 3.81 3.97 -17.05
N GLN A 119 4.90 4.70 -17.30
CA GLN A 119 6.00 4.26 -18.18
C GLN A 119 6.57 2.90 -17.77
N TYR A 120 6.60 2.61 -16.47
CA TYR A 120 7.10 1.35 -15.91
C TYR A 120 6.00 0.34 -15.54
N GLN A 121 4.75 0.56 -15.96
CA GLN A 121 3.57 -0.24 -15.60
C GLN A 121 3.44 -0.45 -14.08
N LEU A 122 3.81 0.57 -13.29
CA LEU A 122 3.58 0.59 -11.84
C LEU A 122 2.19 1.19 -11.58
N ARG A 123 1.31 0.35 -11.03
CA ARG A 123 -0.05 0.73 -10.63
C ARG A 123 -0.04 1.67 -9.41
N ILE A 124 -1.09 2.46 -9.22
CA ILE A 124 -1.10 3.49 -8.17
C ILE A 124 -1.14 2.91 -6.75
N ASP A 125 -1.84 1.79 -6.55
CA ASP A 125 -1.92 1.09 -5.26
C ASP A 125 -0.93 -0.08 -5.19
N ASP A 126 0.08 -0.09 -6.05
CA ASP A 126 1.19 -1.01 -5.87
C ASP A 126 1.83 -0.80 -4.47
N PRO A 127 2.07 -1.86 -3.68
CA PRO A 127 2.56 -1.72 -2.30
C PRO A 127 3.92 -1.01 -2.22
N THR A 128 4.71 -0.99 -3.30
CA THR A 128 5.96 -0.22 -3.34
C THR A 128 5.74 1.29 -3.38
N ASN A 129 4.59 1.76 -3.86
CA ASN A 129 4.15 3.15 -3.79
C ASN A 129 3.45 3.48 -2.45
N GLY A 130 3.36 2.52 -1.53
CA GLY A 130 2.63 2.68 -0.27
C GLY A 130 3.52 2.81 0.96
N VAL A 131 2.98 3.49 1.97
CA VAL A 131 3.54 3.54 3.32
C VAL A 131 2.44 3.72 4.35
N TRP A 132 2.56 3.07 5.51
CA TRP A 132 1.69 3.32 6.65
C TRP A 132 2.12 4.59 7.36
N LEU A 133 1.18 5.51 7.60
CA LEU A 133 1.46 6.73 8.37
C LEU A 133 0.35 7.02 9.37
N PRO A 134 0.67 7.64 10.53
CA PRO A 134 -0.35 8.15 11.43
C PRO A 134 -1.28 9.10 10.67
N ASN A 135 -2.59 8.86 10.73
CA ASN A 135 -3.61 9.60 10.01
C ASN A 135 -3.61 11.11 10.34
N PHE A 136 -3.34 11.49 11.60
CA PHE A 136 -3.34 12.87 12.08
C PHE A 136 -2.05 13.24 12.82
N LYS A 137 -1.66 14.52 12.78
CA LYS A 137 -0.51 15.06 13.54
C LYS A 137 -0.60 14.79 15.04
N LYS A 138 -1.81 14.89 15.62
CA LYS A 138 -2.04 14.64 17.05
C LYS A 138 -1.67 13.21 17.48
N ASN A 139 -1.62 12.27 16.53
CA ASN A 139 -1.29 10.88 16.81
C ASN A 139 0.23 10.62 16.77
N LEU A 140 1.03 11.54 16.20
CA LEU A 140 2.50 11.38 16.12
C LEU A 140 3.16 11.22 17.49
N SER A 141 2.64 11.87 18.53
CA SER A 141 3.20 11.73 19.89
C SER A 141 3.17 10.30 20.42
N GLY A 142 2.29 9.44 19.89
CA GLY A 142 2.23 8.02 20.23
C GLY A 142 3.21 7.13 19.44
N TYR A 143 3.87 7.66 18.40
CA TYR A 143 4.72 6.89 17.49
C TYR A 143 6.03 7.63 17.21
N PRO A 144 7.02 7.54 18.12
CA PRO A 144 8.26 8.33 18.04
C PRO A 144 9.11 8.03 16.80
N ASP A 145 8.96 6.85 16.20
CA ASP A 145 9.67 6.46 14.97
C ASP A 145 9.10 7.15 13.72
N PHE A 146 7.96 7.83 13.82
CA PHE A 146 7.30 8.52 12.72
C PHE A 146 7.44 10.02 12.83
N ASN A 147 8.02 10.64 11.79
CA ASN A 147 8.21 12.08 11.74
C ASN A 147 7.04 12.82 11.07
N TYR A 148 6.29 12.15 10.20
CA TYR A 148 5.21 12.75 9.44
C TYR A 148 3.91 11.96 9.60
N ALA A 149 2.81 12.70 9.69
CA ALA A 149 1.47 12.17 9.55
C ALA A 149 1.03 12.18 8.08
N HIS A 150 -0.02 11.43 7.76
CA HIS A 150 -0.60 11.30 6.43
C HIS A 150 -1.02 12.67 5.84
N ARG A 151 -1.98 13.34 6.49
CA ARG A 151 -2.63 14.55 5.92
C ARG A 151 -1.67 15.69 5.54
N PRO A 152 -0.63 16.03 6.34
CA PRO A 152 0.25 17.16 6.04
C PRO A 152 1.22 16.95 4.86
N LEU A 153 1.34 15.74 4.31
CA LEU A 153 2.34 15.41 3.30
C LEU A 153 2.09 16.01 1.93
N HIS A 154 0.84 16.34 1.60
CA HIS A 154 0.41 16.81 0.27
C HIS A 154 0.87 18.24 -0.05
N ARG A 155 2.19 18.48 0.00
CA ARG A 155 2.83 19.76 -0.24
C ARG A 155 3.41 19.81 -1.64
N LYS A 156 3.53 21.02 -2.19
CA LYS A 156 4.18 21.24 -3.49
C LYS A 156 5.59 20.66 -3.52
N ILE A 157 6.39 20.93 -2.49
CA ILE A 157 7.79 20.50 -2.41
C ILE A 157 7.94 18.98 -2.30
N TYR A 158 7.05 18.32 -1.55
CA TYR A 158 6.99 16.86 -1.47
C TYR A 158 6.88 16.21 -2.86
N TYR A 159 5.89 16.59 -3.65
CA TYR A 159 5.70 16.04 -5.00
C TYR A 159 6.86 16.31 -5.95
N LEU A 160 7.46 17.50 -5.82
CA LEU A 160 8.62 17.87 -6.61
C LEU A 160 9.83 17.01 -6.27
N ASN A 161 10.07 16.73 -4.99
CA ASN A 161 11.16 15.85 -4.57
C ASN A 161 10.93 14.41 -5.03
N ILE A 162 9.71 13.89 -4.92
CA ILE A 162 9.35 12.56 -5.43
C ILE A 162 9.65 12.46 -6.91
N THR A 163 9.19 13.45 -7.70
CA THR A 163 9.39 13.48 -9.15
C THR A 163 10.88 13.48 -9.47
N SER A 164 11.69 14.34 -8.84
CA SER A 164 13.13 14.39 -9.07
C SER A 164 13.86 13.08 -8.78
N CYS A 165 13.42 12.32 -7.76
CA CYS A 165 13.95 10.99 -7.50
C CYS A 165 13.49 9.98 -8.57
N LEU A 166 12.20 9.94 -8.88
CA LEU A 166 11.67 8.99 -9.87
C LEU A 166 12.19 9.22 -11.28
N GLU A 167 12.53 10.45 -11.66
CA GLU A 167 13.19 10.77 -12.95
C GLU A 167 14.55 10.06 -13.11
N GLN A 168 15.15 9.57 -12.02
CA GLN A 168 16.40 8.79 -12.07
C GLN A 168 16.16 7.29 -12.29
N ALA A 169 14.90 6.84 -12.29
CA ALA A 169 14.59 5.45 -12.54
C ALA A 169 15.07 5.03 -13.94
N MET A 170 15.60 3.80 -14.03
CA MET A 170 16.09 3.21 -15.29
C MET A 170 15.32 1.95 -15.67
N SER A 171 14.47 1.46 -14.77
CA SER A 171 13.66 0.26 -14.91
C SER A 171 12.55 0.28 -13.87
N SER A 172 11.55 -0.59 -14.04
CA SER A 172 10.48 -0.78 -13.06
C SER A 172 11.03 -1.23 -11.70
N ALA A 173 12.02 -2.13 -11.69
CA ALA A 173 12.70 -2.56 -10.47
C ALA A 173 13.41 -1.40 -9.76
N HIS A 174 14.07 -0.51 -10.52
CA HIS A 174 14.72 0.67 -9.96
C HIS A 174 13.69 1.64 -9.37
N ALA A 175 12.60 1.96 -10.09
CA ALA A 175 11.54 2.82 -9.58
C ALA A 175 10.93 2.31 -8.25
N ARG A 176 10.72 0.99 -8.13
CA ARG A 176 10.27 0.35 -6.89
C ARG A 176 11.26 0.53 -5.73
N VAL A 177 12.56 0.43 -6.00
CA VAL A 177 13.63 0.68 -5.03
C VAL A 177 13.60 2.14 -4.55
N ILE A 178 13.44 3.09 -5.48
CA ILE A 178 13.34 4.52 -5.17
C ILE A 178 12.14 4.78 -4.26
N LEU A 179 10.96 4.26 -4.61
CA LEU A 179 9.75 4.45 -3.80
C LEU A 179 9.89 3.89 -2.39
N ARG A 180 10.50 2.70 -2.22
CA ARG A 180 10.79 2.13 -0.89
C ARG A 180 11.71 3.01 -0.05
N ARG A 181 12.71 3.65 -0.66
CA ARG A 181 13.60 4.59 0.05
C ARG A 181 12.90 5.88 0.42
N ILE A 182 12.03 6.38 -0.46
CA ILE A 182 11.17 7.52 -0.15
C ILE A 182 10.25 7.15 1.03
N ALA A 183 9.61 5.98 1.01
CA ALA A 183 8.78 5.49 2.10
C ALA A 183 9.52 5.50 3.44
N GLN A 184 10.70 4.88 3.48
CA GLN A 184 11.53 4.85 4.69
C GLN A 184 11.95 6.25 5.12
N GLY A 185 12.36 7.09 4.18
CA GLY A 185 12.77 8.46 4.47
C GLY A 185 11.62 9.34 4.97
N ILE A 186 10.37 9.07 4.57
CA ILE A 186 9.19 9.72 5.14
C ILE A 186 9.00 9.27 6.59
N ILE A 187 9.09 7.97 6.88
CA ILE A 187 8.95 7.44 8.25
C ILE A 187 9.96 8.11 9.18
N VAL A 188 11.25 8.00 8.86
CA VAL A 188 12.34 8.48 9.73
C VAL A 188 12.67 9.97 9.55
N GLY A 189 11.93 10.69 8.70
CA GLY A 189 12.06 12.14 8.54
C GLY A 189 13.25 12.61 7.68
N THR A 190 14.01 11.72 7.07
CA THR A 190 15.15 12.06 6.20
C THR A 190 14.74 12.50 4.81
N PHE A 191 13.52 12.16 4.35
CA PHE A 191 12.96 12.68 3.11
C PHE A 191 12.24 14.02 3.39
N PRO A 192 12.75 15.16 2.86
CA PRO A 192 12.19 16.47 3.16
C PRO A 192 10.88 16.71 2.41
N ILE A 193 9.90 17.25 3.14
CA ILE A 193 8.55 17.52 2.61
C ILE A 193 8.28 19.03 2.41
N ASP A 194 9.18 19.87 2.91
CA ASP A 194 9.08 21.33 3.00
C ASP A 194 10.28 22.06 2.36
N ARG A 195 11.42 21.38 2.17
CA ARG A 195 12.57 21.88 1.39
C ARG A 195 12.88 21.01 0.18
N ARG A 196 13.45 21.62 -0.86
CA ARG A 196 13.95 20.89 -2.03
C ARG A 196 15.13 20.00 -1.65
N LEU A 197 15.19 18.83 -2.26
CA LEU A 197 16.40 18.01 -2.27
C LEU A 197 17.49 18.68 -3.12
N LYS A 198 18.73 18.62 -2.65
CA LYS A 198 19.92 18.92 -3.47
C LYS A 198 20.19 17.76 -4.41
N ARG A 199 20.89 18.02 -5.51
CA ARG A 199 21.26 16.99 -6.50
C ARG A 199 21.92 15.75 -5.86
N LYS A 200 22.83 15.95 -4.90
CA LYS A 200 23.48 14.85 -4.18
C LYS A 200 22.46 13.99 -3.42
N GLU A 201 21.52 14.61 -2.70
CA GLU A 201 20.49 13.90 -1.94
C GLU A 201 19.52 13.15 -2.87
N VAL A 202 19.18 13.73 -4.04
CA VAL A 202 18.40 13.02 -5.08
C VAL A 202 19.14 11.76 -5.53
N MET A 203 20.45 11.86 -5.78
CA MET A 203 21.27 10.71 -6.19
C MET A 203 21.43 9.68 -5.07
N GLU A 204 21.51 10.09 -3.81
CA GLU A 204 21.56 9.18 -2.66
C GLU A 204 20.26 8.39 -2.50
N VAL A 205 19.10 9.06 -2.57
CA VAL A 205 17.80 8.37 -2.55
C VAL A 205 17.67 7.44 -3.76
N SER A 206 18.11 7.88 -4.94
CA SER A 206 17.89 7.12 -6.17
C SER A 206 18.86 5.94 -6.31
N ASN A 207 20.15 6.16 -6.08
CA ASN A 207 21.24 5.23 -6.42
C ASN A 207 22.08 4.78 -5.20
N GLY A 208 21.73 5.17 -3.98
CA GLY A 208 22.43 4.72 -2.76
C GLY A 208 22.44 3.19 -2.62
N ALA A 209 23.27 2.65 -1.74
CA ALA A 209 23.17 1.25 -1.31
C ALA A 209 22.11 1.12 -0.19
N PHE A 210 21.56 -0.08 -0.02
CA PHE A 210 20.73 -0.45 1.13
C PHE A 210 21.60 -0.92 2.29
#